data_AF-A0A7K2P346-F1
#
_entry.id   AF-A0A7K2P346-F1
#
_cell.length_a   1.000
_cell.length_b   1.000
_cell.length_c   1.000
_cell.angle_alpha   90.00
_cell.angle_beta   90.00
_cell.angle_gamma   90.00
#
_symmetry.space_group_name_H-M   'P 1'
#
loop_
_entity.id
_entity.type
_entity.pdbx_description
1 polymer ?
#
loop_
_entity_poly.entity_id
_entity_poly.type
_entity_poly.pdbx_seq_one_letter_code
_entity_poly.pdbx_strand_id
1 'polypeptide(L)' 'MRQFTLANSHHPNHTVQTRELRRYLRWRNANSRHPDVLAAQRRERARVRSEKGTRWGGRPLATAA' A
#
# COMPACT_ATOMS: atom_id res chain seq x y z
N MET A 1 -23.87 18.73 -15.20
CA MET A 1 -22.94 18.80 -14.05
C MET A 1 -23.59 18.07 -12.87
N ARG A 2 -22.99 17.01 -12.34
CA ARG A 2 -23.52 16.31 -11.15
C ARG A 2 -22.90 16.92 -9.90
N GLN A 3 -23.72 17.57 -9.07
CA GLN A 3 -23.32 18.09 -7.76
C GLN A 3 -23.24 16.93 -6.78
N PHE A 4 -22.09 16.73 -6.13
CA PHE A 4 -21.95 15.77 -5.04
C PHE A 4 -22.28 16.48 -3.72
N THR A 5 -23.51 16.31 -3.24
CA THR A 5 -23.96 16.80 -1.94
C THR A 5 -23.55 15.83 -0.85
N LEU A 6 -22.50 16.18 -0.09
CA LEU A 6 -22.24 15.54 1.20
C LEU A 6 -23.29 16.07 2.18
N ALA A 7 -24.08 15.16 2.77
CA ALA A 7 -25.16 15.50 3.68
C ALA A 7 -24.70 16.48 4.76
N ASN A 8 -25.35 17.65 4.81
CA ASN A 8 -25.27 18.67 5.86
C ASN A 8 -23.97 19.49 6.03
N SER A 9 -23.09 19.60 5.02
CA SER A 9 -22.00 20.57 5.07
C SER A 9 -22.28 21.79 4.19
N HIS A 10 -22.92 22.82 4.73
CA HIS A 10 -22.93 24.16 4.13
C HIS A 10 -21.53 24.77 4.27
N HIS A 11 -20.58 24.34 3.43
CA HIS A 11 -19.28 24.99 3.36
C HIS A 11 -19.31 26.05 2.25
N PRO A 12 -19.06 27.34 2.56
CA PRO A 12 -19.17 28.43 1.59
C PRO A 12 -18.31 28.26 0.34
N ASN A 13 -17.33 27.35 0.37
CA ASN A 13 -16.45 27.11 -0.77
C ASN A 13 -16.05 25.62 -0.91
N HIS A 14 -16.88 24.83 -1.60
CA HIS A 14 -16.64 23.40 -1.89
C HIS A 14 -15.24 23.08 -2.44
N THR A 15 -14.58 24.04 -3.10
CA THR A 15 -13.21 23.85 -3.60
C THR A 15 -12.18 23.79 -2.47
N VAL A 16 -12.38 24.55 -1.39
CA VAL A 16 -11.52 24.53 -0.19
C VAL A 16 -11.67 23.20 0.55
N GLN A 17 -12.91 22.74 0.78
CA GLN A 17 -13.16 21.43 1.39
C GLN A 17 -12.51 20.29 0.59
N THR A 18 -12.60 20.33 -0.75
CA THR A 18 -11.95 19.33 -1.62
C THR A 18 -10.42 19.39 -1.52
N ARG A 19 -9.84 20.58 -1.39
CA ARG A 19 -8.38 20.76 -1.22
C ARG A 19 -7.91 20.22 0.12
N GLU A 20 -8.63 20.49 1.20
CA GLU A 20 -8.31 19.97 2.54
C GLU A 20 -8.41 18.44 2.59
N LEU A 21 -9.47 17.87 2.01
CA LEU A 21 -9.63 16.42 1.96
C LEU A 21 -8.48 15.76 1.17
N ARG A 22 -8.11 16.34 0.02
CA ARG A 22 -6.96 15.85 -0.77
C ARG A 22 -5.64 15.99 -0.01
N ARG A 23 -5.45 17.08 0.73
CA ARG A 23 -4.27 17.31 1.58
C ARG A 23 -4.18 16.24 2.67
N TYR A 24 -5.28 15.98 3.36
CA TYR A 24 -5.36 14.97 4.42
C TYR A 24 -5.13 13.57 3.88
N LEU A 25 -5.77 13.18 2.78
CA LEU A 25 -5.58 11.86 2.17
C LEU A 25 -4.14 11.66 1.67
N ARG A 26 -3.49 12.70 1.14
CA ARG A 26 -2.07 12.64 0.75
C ARG A 26 -1.17 12.40 1.95
N TRP A 27 -1.35 13.17 3.04
CA TRP A 27 -0.60 12.98 4.27
C TRP A 27 -0.84 11.58 4.84
N ARG A 28 -2.11 11.14 4.93
CA ARG A 28 -2.46 9.81 5.43
C ARG A 28 -1.82 8.71 4.59
N ASN A 29 -1.84 8.80 3.26
CA ASN A 29 -1.25 7.78 2.39
C ASN A 29 0.28 7.76 2.39
N ALA A 30 0.92 8.90 2.66
CA ALA A 30 2.36 8.98 2.85
C ALA A 30 2.77 8.36 4.21
N ASN A 31 1.98 8.61 5.26
CA ASN A 31 2.26 8.15 6.63
C ASN A 31 1.67 6.77 6.98
N SER A 32 0.77 6.21 6.16
CA SER A 32 0.19 4.88 6.37
C SER A 32 1.07 3.73 5.87
N ARG A 33 2.08 4.04 5.06
CA ARG A 33 3.05 3.06 4.60
C ARG A 33 4.09 2.89 5.68
N HIS A 34 4.07 1.74 6.36
CA HIS A 34 5.16 1.31 7.23
C HIS A 34 6.23 0.60 6.37
N PRO A 35 7.28 1.32 5.91
CA PRO A 35 8.28 0.75 5.01
C PRO A 35 8.98 -0.47 5.63
N ASP A 36 9.12 -0.49 6.95
CA ASP A 36 9.76 -1.57 7.69
C ASP A 36 8.94 -2.86 7.66
N VAL A 37 7.61 -2.76 7.73
CA VAL A 37 6.72 -3.92 7.58
C VAL A 37 6.82 -4.48 6.17
N LEU A 38 6.88 -3.63 5.14
CA LEU A 38 7.07 -4.05 3.76
C LEU A 38 8.47 -4.65 3.50
N ALA A 39 9.49 -4.15 4.20
CA ALA A 39 10.84 -4.70 4.16
C ALA A 39 10.89 -6.07 4.85
N ALA A 40 10.25 -6.21 6.01
CA ALA A 40 10.12 -7.47 6.73
C ALA A 40 9.38 -8.53 5.90
N GLN A 41 8.25 -8.18 5.28
CA GLN A 41 7.51 -9.08 4.39
C GLN A 41 8.34 -9.51 3.15
N ARG A 42 9.20 -8.63 2.63
CA ARG A 42 10.11 -8.98 1.52
C ARG A 42 11.20 -9.96 1.97
N ARG A 43 11.80 -9.73 3.15
CA ARG A 43 12.77 -10.65 3.75
C ARG A 43 12.15 -12.03 4.00
N GLU A 44 10.94 -12.05 4.55
CA GLU A 44 10.24 -13.29 4.83
C GLU A 44 9.92 -14.09 3.56
N ARG A 45 9.46 -13.41 2.49
CA ARG A 45 9.27 -14.07 1.19
C ARG A 45 10.58 -14.60 0.58
N ALA A 46 11.70 -13.93 0.84
CA ALA A 46 13.01 -14.42 0.41
C ALA A 46 13.44 -15.66 1.21
N ARG A 47 13.24 -15.66 2.54
CA ARG A 47 13.48 -16.81 3.42
C ARG A 47 12.66 -18.02 2.98
N VAL A 48 11.34 -17.86 2.82
CA VAL A 48 10.44 -18.94 2.37
C VAL A 48 10.85 -19.49 1.00
N ARG A 49 11.32 -18.64 0.08
CA ARG A 49 11.82 -19.10 -1.23
C ARG A 49 13.13 -19.88 -1.13
N SER A 50 14.03 -19.44 -0.25
CA SER A 50 15.30 -20.11 0.03
C SER A 50 15.08 -21.48 0.68
N GLU A 51 14.19 -21.56 1.67
CA GLU A 51 13.83 -22.81 2.36
C GLU A 51 13.15 -23.80 1.43
N LYS A 52 12.26 -23.33 0.54
CA LYS A 52 11.65 -24.19 -0.48
C LYS A 52 12.62 -24.59 -1.60
N GLY A 53 13.86 -24.08 -1.62
CA GLY A 53 14.87 -24.42 -2.61
C GLY A 53 14.42 -24.24 -4.07
N THR A 54 13.47 -23.36 -4.35
CA THR A 54 12.80 -23.29 -5.65
C THR A 54 13.38 -22.18 -6.51
N ARG A 55 13.93 -22.53 -7.68
CA ARG A 55 14.37 -21.54 -8.68
C ARG A 55 13.15 -20.87 -9.32
N TRP A 56 13.36 -19.66 -9.85
CA TRP A 56 12.40 -19.04 -10.76
C TRP A 56 12.08 -20.02 -11.89
N GLY A 57 10.81 -20.41 -12.03
CA GLY A 57 10.36 -21.49 -12.93
C GLY A 57 9.93 -22.80 -12.24
N GLY A 58 9.94 -22.86 -10.89
CA GLY A 58 9.31 -23.96 -10.14
C GLY A 58 10.15 -25.24 -10.01
N ARG A 59 11.41 -25.24 -10.49
CA ARG A 59 12.29 -26.41 -10.36
C ARG A 59 12.98 -26.41 -8.99
N PRO A 60 12.81 -27.47 -8.18
CA PRO A 60 13.51 -27.60 -6.90
C PRO A 60 15.01 -27.83 -7.12
N LEU A 61 15.84 -27.26 -6.23
CA LEU A 61 17.28 -27.50 -6.16
C LEU A 61 17.53 -28.95 -5.72
N ALA A 62 18.36 -29.68 -6.45
CA ALA A 62 18.80 -31.00 -6.04
C ALA A 62 19.65 -30.87 -4.76
N THR A 63 19.26 -31.58 -3.71
CA THR A 63 20.06 -31.72 -2.49
C THR A 63 21.34 -32.46 -2.86
N ALA A 64 22.51 -31.85 -2.65
CA ALA A 64 23.78 -32.55 -2.83
C ALA A 64 23.88 -33.67 -1.79
N ALA A 65 24.29 -34.87 -2.24
CA ALA A 65 24.49 -36.07 -1.43
C ALA A 65 25.75 -35.99 -0.56
#